data_AF-A0ABD4UUV9-F1
#
_entry.id   AF-A0ABD4UUV9-F1
#
_cell.length_a   1.000
_cell.length_b   1.000
_cell.length_c   1.000
_cell.angle_alpha   90.00
_cell.angle_beta   90.00
_cell.angle_gamma   90.00
#
_symmetry.space_group_name_H-M   'P 1'
#
loop_
_entity.id
_entity.type
_entity.pdbx_description
1 polymer ?
#
loop_
_entity_poly.entity_id
_entity_poly.type
_entity_poly.pdbx_seq_one_letter_code
_entity_poly.pdbx_strand_id
1 'polypeptide(L)'
;MPAAIEIVSFGYLHDEPPAAHLTIDLRHHFRDPHVSPELRYMTANDEPVRTAVLGTPGIAALALATAAAVDAFASGPSVGTVTIADGCAGGRHRGVDRTTARHAGRERIPRVA
;
A
#
# COMPACT_ATOMS: atom_id res chain seq x y z
N MET A 1 3.17 -19.15 -15.16
CA MET A 1 3.94 -17.89 -15.04
C MET A 1 3.66 -17.32 -13.65
N PRO A 2 4.62 -16.68 -12.96
CA PRO A 2 4.35 -16.06 -11.68
C PRO A 2 3.22 -15.02 -11.80
N ALA A 3 2.34 -14.95 -10.82
CA ALA A 3 1.28 -13.95 -10.77
C ALA A 3 1.90 -12.53 -10.75
N ALA A 4 1.32 -11.62 -11.55
CA ALA A 4 1.66 -10.21 -11.47
C ALA A 4 0.94 -9.60 -10.27
N ILE A 5 1.61 -8.75 -9.50
CA ILE A 5 1.02 -7.99 -8.40
C ILE A 5 0.95 -6.54 -8.86
N GLU A 6 -0.22 -5.93 -8.76
CA GLU A 6 -0.42 -4.51 -9.02
C GLU A 6 -0.84 -3.84 -7.71
N ILE A 7 -0.13 -2.78 -7.32
CA ILE A 7 -0.50 -1.94 -6.17
C ILE A 7 -0.98 -0.60 -6.72
N VAL A 8 -2.14 -0.17 -6.26
CA VAL A 8 -2.80 1.08 -6.67
C VAL A 8 -3.15 1.90 -5.46
N SER A 9 -2.53 3.07 -5.33
CA SER A 9 -2.93 4.04 -4.31
C SER A 9 -4.01 4.97 -4.78
N PHE A 10 -4.93 5.27 -3.87
CA PHE A 10 -6.01 6.22 -4.14
C PHE A 10 -6.35 7.06 -2.90
N GLY A 11 -7.08 8.15 -3.16
CA GLY A 11 -7.57 9.06 -2.13
C GLY A 11 -9.08 9.04 -2.04
N TYR A 12 -9.65 8.62 -0.91
CA TYR A 12 -11.11 8.60 -0.70
C TYR A 12 -11.80 9.97 -0.77
N LEU A 13 -11.04 11.07 -0.67
CA LEU A 13 -11.57 12.43 -0.90
C LEU A 13 -11.71 12.78 -2.39
N HIS A 14 -11.15 11.96 -3.28
CA HIS A 14 -11.06 12.23 -4.70
C HIS A 14 -11.81 11.19 -5.52
N ASP A 15 -11.66 9.91 -5.17
CA ASP A 15 -12.22 8.79 -5.92
C ASP A 15 -12.77 7.70 -4.97
N GLU A 16 -13.68 6.89 -5.49
CA GLU A 16 -14.07 5.62 -4.85
C GLU A 16 -12.93 4.60 -4.95
N PRO A 17 -12.87 3.60 -4.04
CA PRO A 17 -11.91 2.52 -4.16
C PRO A 17 -11.97 1.86 -5.54
N PRO A 18 -10.83 1.73 -6.25
CA PRO A 18 -10.82 1.00 -7.51
C PRO A 18 -11.12 -0.48 -7.27
N ALA A 19 -11.57 -1.17 -8.32
CA ALA A 19 -11.75 -2.61 -8.26
C ALA A 19 -10.40 -3.30 -7.94
N ALA A 20 -10.35 -4.02 -6.82
CA ALA A 20 -9.15 -4.70 -6.34
C ALA A 20 -9.54 -6.01 -5.62
N HIS A 21 -8.59 -6.93 -5.50
CA HIS A 21 -8.76 -8.17 -4.75
C HIS A 21 -8.64 -7.92 -3.24
N LEU A 22 -7.82 -6.96 -2.86
CA LEU A 22 -7.73 -6.44 -1.49
C LEU A 22 -7.74 -4.92 -1.51
N THR A 23 -8.57 -4.34 -0.66
CA THR A 23 -8.59 -2.89 -0.40
C THR A 23 -8.23 -2.65 1.06
N ILE A 24 -7.19 -1.85 1.29
CA ILE A 24 -6.70 -1.48 2.63
C ILE A 24 -7.08 -0.03 2.90
N ASP A 25 -8.02 0.21 3.82
CA ASP A 25 -8.42 1.56 4.24
C ASP A 25 -7.58 2.03 5.44
N LEU A 26 -6.75 3.05 5.21
CA LEU A 26 -5.84 3.61 6.20
C LEU A 26 -6.36 4.89 6.88
N ARG A 27 -7.61 5.32 6.59
CA ARG A 27 -8.12 6.64 7.02
C ARG A 27 -8.35 6.76 8.51
N HIS A 28 -8.84 5.69 9.13
CA HIS A 28 -9.40 5.75 10.48
C HIS A 28 -8.39 5.34 11.55
N HIS A 29 -7.80 4.15 11.40
CA HIS A 29 -6.91 3.59 12.42
C HIS A 29 -5.48 4.12 12.37
N PHE A 30 -5.04 4.66 11.24
CA PHE A 30 -3.65 5.09 11.03
C PHE A 30 -3.54 6.60 10.81
N ARG A 31 -4.52 7.37 11.27
CA ARG A 31 -4.44 8.82 11.27
C ARG A 31 -3.54 9.27 12.42
N ASP A 32 -2.36 9.76 12.07
CA ASP A 32 -1.47 10.43 13.02
C ASP A 32 -1.92 11.89 13.26
N PRO A 33 -2.34 12.27 14.48
CA PRO A 33 -2.71 13.65 14.82
C PRO A 33 -1.49 14.57 14.98
N HIS A 34 -0.27 14.03 15.06
CA HIS A 34 0.98 14.76 15.25
C HIS A 34 1.81 14.89 13.96
N VAL A 35 1.21 14.59 12.80
CA VAL A 35 1.90 14.73 11.51
C VAL A 35 2.46 16.15 11.35
N SER A 36 3.77 16.23 11.06
CA SER A 36 4.44 17.51 10.85
C SER A 36 3.79 18.28 9.69
N PRO A 37 3.53 19.59 9.84
CA PRO A 37 3.03 20.44 8.77
C PRO A 37 3.90 20.40 7.51
N GLU A 38 5.20 20.15 7.66
CA GLU A 38 6.16 20.08 6.56
C GLU A 38 5.89 18.88 5.63
N LEU A 39 5.39 17.76 6.17
CA LEU A 39 5.05 16.56 5.39
C LEU A 39 3.85 16.79 4.46
N ARG A 40 3.05 17.84 4.69
CA ARG A 40 1.85 18.15 3.88
C ARG A 40 2.14 18.37 2.40
N TYR A 41 3.33 18.87 2.09
CA TYR A 41 3.76 19.20 0.74
C TYR A 41 4.63 18.12 0.09
N MET A 42 4.87 17.04 0.83
CA MET A 42 5.67 15.90 0.39
C MET A 42 4.75 14.77 -0.08
N THR A 43 5.35 13.74 -0.65
CA THR A 43 4.69 12.55 -1.16
C THR A 43 5.31 11.31 -0.55
N ALA A 44 4.68 10.15 -0.73
CA ALA A 44 5.25 8.87 -0.31
C ALA A 44 6.63 8.56 -0.94
N ASN A 45 7.02 9.24 -2.02
CA ASN A 45 8.36 9.10 -2.59
C ASN A 45 9.46 9.79 -1.75
N ASP A 46 9.07 10.67 -0.84
CA ASP A 46 9.99 11.44 0.00
C ASP A 46 10.32 10.69 1.29
N GLU A 47 11.61 10.42 1.54
CA GLU A 47 12.08 9.66 2.70
C GLU A 47 11.50 10.10 4.06
N PRO A 48 11.31 11.41 4.34
CA PRO A 48 10.68 11.86 5.58
C PRO A 48 9.23 11.38 5.74
N VAL A 49 8.45 11.31 4.65
CA VAL A 49 7.09 10.78 4.66
C VAL A 49 7.12 9.28 4.93
N ARG A 50 7.99 8.54 4.24
CA ARG A 50 8.17 7.10 4.42
C ARG A 50 8.50 6.75 5.86
N THR A 51 9.43 7.49 6.44
CA THR A 51 9.86 7.33 7.82
C THR A 51 8.71 7.59 8.80
N ALA A 52 7.93 8.66 8.59
CA ALA A 52 6.77 8.96 9.43
C ALA A 52 5.68 7.88 9.34
N VAL A 53 5.41 7.37 8.12
CA VAL A 53 4.42 6.30 7.90
C VAL A 53 4.87 4.99 8.56
N LEU A 54 6.12 4.57 8.34
CA LEU A 54 6.68 3.36 8.96
C LEU A 54 6.79 3.47 10.49
N GLY A 55 6.98 4.68 11.01
CA GLY A 55 6.96 4.96 12.45
C GLY A 55 5.57 4.92 13.08
N THR A 56 4.49 4.91 12.29
CA THR A 56 3.12 4.83 12.80
C THR A 56 2.86 3.42 13.39
N PRO A 57 2.46 3.31 14.67
CA PRO A 57 2.19 2.02 15.29
C PRO A 57 1.23 1.16 14.48
N GLY A 58 1.63 -0.09 14.24
CA GLY A 58 0.84 -1.07 13.49
C GLY A 58 1.01 -1.05 11.96
N ILE A 59 1.57 0.01 11.35
CA ILE A 59 1.75 0.07 9.89
C ILE A 59 2.67 -1.04 9.39
N ALA A 60 3.82 -1.27 10.04
CA ALA A 60 4.75 -2.32 9.63
C ALA A 60 4.11 -3.72 9.72
N ALA A 61 3.33 -3.98 10.77
CA ALA A 61 2.63 -5.25 10.93
C ALA A 61 1.53 -5.43 9.87
N LEU A 62 0.77 -4.38 9.58
CA LEU A 62 -0.24 -4.39 8.52
C LEU A 62 0.37 -4.62 7.13
N ALA A 63 1.51 -4.01 6.85
CA ALA A 63 2.23 -4.22 5.59
C ALA A 63 2.66 -5.68 5.41
N LEU A 64 3.20 -6.30 6.47
CA LEU A 64 3.58 -7.72 6.47
C LEU A 64 2.36 -8.64 6.30
N ALA A 65 1.25 -8.36 6.99
CA ALA A 65 0.02 -9.13 6.85
C ALA A 65 -0.57 -9.02 5.44
N THR A 66 -0.55 -7.82 4.86
CA THR A 66 -0.98 -7.58 3.47
C THR A 66 -0.11 -8.37 2.49
N ALA A 67 1.22 -8.35 2.67
CA ALA A 67 2.12 -9.14 1.84
C ALA A 67 1.81 -10.66 1.92
N ALA A 68 1.56 -11.18 3.13
CA ALA A 68 1.18 -12.58 3.29
C ALA A 68 -0.16 -12.92 2.60
N ALA A 69 -1.13 -12.00 2.64
CA ALA A 69 -2.39 -12.17 1.93
C ALA A 69 -2.20 -12.16 0.40
N VAL A 70 -1.35 -11.28 -0.12
CA VAL A 70 -0.98 -11.24 -1.54
C VAL A 70 -0.31 -12.54 -1.99
N ASP A 71 0.61 -13.07 -1.18
CA ASP A 71 1.26 -14.36 -1.45
C ASP A 71 0.23 -15.50 -1.53
N ALA A 72 -0.77 -15.48 -0.65
CA ALA A 72 -1.87 -16.45 -0.70
C ALA A 72 -2.66 -16.34 -2.01
N PHE A 73 -3.04 -15.13 -2.45
CA PHE A 73 -3.68 -14.93 -3.76
C PHE A 73 -2.80 -15.43 -4.92
N ALA A 74 -1.51 -15.11 -4.90
CA ALA A 74 -0.56 -15.51 -5.94
C ALA A 74 -0.32 -17.02 -5.99
N SER A 75 -0.51 -17.73 -4.88
CA SER A 75 -0.43 -19.19 -4.79
C SER A 75 -1.71 -19.92 -5.21
N GLY A 76 -2.80 -19.18 -5.44
CA GLY A 76 -4.09 -19.73 -5.82
C GLY A 76 -4.09 -20.41 -7.20
N PRO A 77 -5.18 -21.13 -7.54
CA PRO A 77 -5.25 -21.90 -8.78
C PRO A 77 -5.37 -21.04 -10.05
N SER A 78 -5.64 -19.72 -9.94
CA SER A 78 -5.73 -18.79 -11.07
C SER A 78 -4.44 -17.98 -11.22
N VAL A 79 -3.95 -17.87 -12.45
CA VAL A 79 -2.65 -17.22 -12.78
C VAL A 79 -2.80 -15.74 -13.20
N GLY A 80 -3.77 -15.04 -12.62
CA GLY A 80 -4.09 -13.64 -12.95
C GLY A 80 -3.22 -12.61 -12.24
N THR A 81 -3.45 -11.34 -12.56
CA THR A 81 -2.90 -10.21 -11.80
C THR A 81 -3.64 -10.08 -10.47
N VAL A 82 -2.92 -9.97 -9.37
CA VAL A 82 -3.44 -9.65 -8.05
C VAL A 82 -3.34 -8.14 -7.84
N THR A 83 -4.45 -7.43 -8.03
CA THR A 83 -4.56 -5.99 -7.75
C THR A 83 -4.88 -5.72 -6.29
N ILE A 84 -4.12 -4.81 -5.67
CA ILE A 84 -4.24 -4.34 -4.29
C ILE A 84 -4.45 -2.83 -4.31
N ALA A 85 -5.48 -2.35 -3.62
CA ALA A 85 -5.77 -0.94 -3.48
C ALA A 85 -5.46 -0.46 -2.06
N ASP A 86 -4.58 0.53 -1.90
CA ASP A 86 -4.33 1.16 -0.62
C ASP A 86 -4.89 2.58 -0.59
N GLY A 87 -5.83 2.80 0.32
CA GLY A 87 -6.63 4.01 0.38
C GLY A 87 -6.23 4.85 1.59
N CYS A 88 -5.84 6.09 1.34
CA CYS A 88 -5.76 7.11 2.39
C CYS A 88 -6.71 8.27 2.08
N ALA A 89 -6.74 9.31 2.92
CA ALA A 89 -7.68 10.41 2.70
C ALA A 89 -7.39 11.16 1.38
N GLY A 90 -6.13 11.56 1.16
CA GLY A 90 -5.73 12.38 0.01
C GLY A 90 -4.87 11.66 -1.05
N GLY A 91 -4.64 10.35 -0.92
CA GLY A 91 -3.87 9.55 -1.88
C GLY A 91 -2.36 9.81 -1.95
N ARG A 92 -1.80 10.76 -1.17
CA ARG A 92 -0.42 11.26 -1.38
C ARG A 92 0.66 10.73 -0.44
N HIS A 93 0.32 10.36 0.80
CA HIS A 93 1.34 10.14 1.85
C HIS A 93 1.52 8.69 2.27
N ARG A 94 0.44 7.90 2.27
CA ARG A 94 0.46 6.48 2.67
C ARG A 94 0.27 5.57 1.47
N GLY A 95 0.45 6.13 0.27
CA GLY A 95 0.21 5.48 -1.01
C GLY A 95 1.53 5.06 -1.64
N VAL A 96 1.63 3.84 -2.16
CA VAL A 96 2.71 3.42 -3.05
C VAL A 96 2.40 3.86 -4.49
N ASP A 97 3.35 4.51 -5.17
CA ASP A 97 3.18 4.80 -6.61
C ASP A 97 2.90 3.51 -7.40
N ARG A 98 2.09 3.57 -8.46
CA ARG A 98 1.56 2.39 -9.17
C ARG A 98 2.72 1.48 -9.57
N THR A 99 2.89 0.40 -8.82
CA THR A 99 4.01 -0.52 -9.00
C THR A 99 3.46 -1.87 -9.39
N THR A 100 3.76 -2.28 -10.63
CA THR A 100 3.53 -3.65 -11.09
C THR A 100 4.78 -4.48 -10.74
N ALA A 101 4.69 -5.30 -9.70
CA ALA A 101 5.74 -6.23 -9.32
C ALA A 101 5.44 -7.64 -9.84
N ARG A 102 6.44 -8.35 -10.37
CA ARG A 102 6.30 -9.78 -10.68
C ARG A 102 6.68 -10.59 -9.45
N HIS A 103 5.76 -11.42 -8.95
CA HIS A 103 6.02 -12.26 -7.79
C HIS A 103 6.91 -13.46 -8.18
N ALA A 104 8.22 -13.24 -8.23
CA ALA A 104 9.17 -14.35 -8.23
C ALA A 104 9.33 -14.80 -6.78
N GLY A 105 8.97 -16.05 -6.48
CA GLY A 105 8.81 -16.55 -5.12
C GLY A 105 9.87 -16.06 -4.12
N ARG A 106 9.39 -15.58 -2.98
CA ARG A 106 10.10 -15.37 -1.71
C ARG A 106 11.11 -14.25 -1.56
N GLU A 107 11.32 -13.37 -2.54
CA GLU A 107 12.17 -12.18 -2.33
C GLU A 107 11.64 -10.94 -3.05
N ARG A 108 10.80 -10.17 -2.32
CA ARG A 108 10.72 -8.70 -2.30
C ARG A 108 9.38 -8.33 -1.65
N ILE A 109 9.44 -8.00 -0.36
CA ILE A 109 8.38 -7.20 0.26
C ILE A 109 8.33 -5.89 -0.57
N PRO A 110 7.17 -5.49 -1.13
CA PRO A 110 7.05 -4.22 -1.80
C PRO A 110 7.51 -3.14 -0.82
N ARG A 111 8.42 -2.26 -1.26
CA ARG A 111 8.80 -1.11 -0.46
C ARG A 111 7.51 -0.34 -0.21
N VAL A 112 7.05 -0.36 1.03
CA VAL A 112 6.13 0.66 1.53
C VAL A 112 6.89 1.97 1.34
N ALA A 113 6.42 2.72 0.35
CA ALA A 113 6.75 4.11 0.16
C ALA A 113 6.00 4.84 1.28
#